data_AF-A0A950JE06-F1
#
_entry.id   AF-A0A950JE06-F1
#
_cell.length_a   1.000
_cell.length_b   1.000
_cell.length_c   1.000
_cell.angle_alpha   90.00
_cell.angle_beta   90.00
_cell.angle_gamma   90.00
#
_symmetry.space_group_name_H-M   'P 1'
#
loop_
_entity.id
_entity.type
_entity.pdbx_description
1 polymer ?
#
loop_
_entity_poly.entity_id
_entity_poly.type
_entity_poly.pdbx_seq_one_letter_code
_entity_poly.pdbx_strand_id
1 'polypeptide(L)' 'FEHSDQRRSELPVWLHRYNWHRPHASLAKRTPISRLGLTGNNLLQTHN' A
#
# COMPACT_ATOMS: atom_id res chain seq x y z
N PHE A 1 -19.34 1.68 -5.60
CA PHE A 1 -19.52 0.73 -4.48
C PHE A 1 -20.83 1.03 -3.85
N GLU A 2 -21.76 0.10 -3.92
CA GLU A 2 -23.13 0.34 -3.45
C GLU A 2 -23.24 0.17 -1.93
N HIS A 3 -22.40 -0.68 -1.32
CA HIS A 3 -22.45 -1.00 0.12
C HIS A 3 -21.07 -1.04 0.77
N SER A 4 -21.04 -0.93 2.11
CA SER A 4 -19.79 -0.97 2.91
C SER A 4 -19.01 -2.26 2.75
N ASP A 5 -19.70 -3.39 2.59
CA ASP A 5 -19.05 -4.70 2.48
C ASP A 5 -18.28 -4.84 1.17
N GLN A 6 -18.80 -4.28 0.08
CA GLN A 6 -18.08 -4.23 -1.19
C GLN A 6 -16.82 -3.36 -1.09
N ARG A 7 -16.89 -2.22 -0.38
CA ARG A 7 -15.67 -1.41 -0.12
C ARG A 7 -14.66 -2.18 0.72
N ARG A 8 -15.14 -2.93 1.71
CA ARG A 8 -14.28 -3.72 2.60
C ARG A 8 -13.57 -4.85 1.84
N SER A 9 -14.25 -5.54 0.94
CA SER A 9 -13.64 -6.60 0.13
C SER A 9 -12.60 -6.07 -0.86
N GLU A 10 -12.78 -4.85 -1.36
CA GLU A 10 -11.83 -4.22 -2.30
C GLU A 10 -10.66 -3.48 -1.63
N LEU A 11 -10.80 -3.15 -0.35
CA LEU A 11 -9.82 -2.40 0.42
C LEU A 11 -8.40 -3.01 0.39
N PRO A 12 -8.19 -4.34 0.50
CA PRO A 12 -6.85 -4.93 0.45
C PRO A 12 -6.14 -4.66 -0.87
N VAL A 13 -6.86 -4.79 -2.00
CA VAL A 13 -6.31 -4.56 -3.33
C VAL A 13 -5.97 -3.07 -3.53
N TRP A 14 -6.87 -2.19 -3.08
CA TRP A 14 -6.65 -0.75 -3.16
C TRP A 14 -5.45 -0.31 -2.31
N LEU A 15 -5.33 -0.81 -1.08
CA LEU A 15 -4.21 -0.53 -0.19
C LEU A 15 -2.88 -1.01 -0.77
N HIS A 16 -2.84 -2.22 -1.36
CA HIS A 16 -1.64 -2.72 -2.01
C HIS A 16 -1.22 -1.78 -3.15
N ARG A 17 -2.13 -1.45 -4.07
CA ARG A 17 -1.85 -0.53 -5.17
C ARG A 17 -1.37 0.84 -4.66
N TYR A 18 -2.02 1.38 -3.64
CA TYR A 18 -1.66 2.69 -3.09
C TYR A 18 -0.26 2.67 -2.47
N ASN A 19 0.02 1.70 -1.60
CA ASN A 19 1.27 1.62 -0.88
C ASN A 19 2.47 1.24 -1.76
N TRP A 20 2.25 0.34 -2.73
CA TRP A 20 3.32 -0.27 -3.52
C TRP A 20 3.53 0.35 -4.89
N HIS A 21 2.49 0.93 -5.52
CA HIS A 21 2.57 1.33 -6.92
C HIS A 21 2.22 2.78 -7.18
N ARG A 22 1.56 3.49 -6.26
CA ARG A 22 1.13 4.86 -6.51
C ARG A 22 2.30 5.84 -6.30
N PRO A 23 2.78 6.53 -7.35
CA PRO A 23 3.81 7.56 -7.19
C PRO A 23 3.22 8.76 -6.45
N HIS A 24 3.92 9.24 -5.43
CA HIS A 24 3.48 10.39 -4.65
C HIS A 24 4.39 11.61 -4.88
N ALA A 25 3.81 12.76 -5.27
CA ALA A 25 4.58 13.95 -5.62
C ALA A 25 5.43 14.46 -4.45
N SER A 26 4.88 14.50 -3.24
CA SER A 26 5.62 14.89 -2.02
C SER A 26 6.70 13.87 -1.61
N LEU A 27 6.75 12.70 -2.23
CA LEU A 27 7.79 11.67 -2.03
C LEU A 27 8.77 11.60 -3.20
N ALA A 28 8.88 12.68 -4.00
CA ALA A 28 9.66 12.71 -5.23
C ALA A 28 9.24 11.63 -6.23
N LYS A 29 7.92 11.41 -6.37
CA LYS A 29 7.30 10.36 -7.20
C LYS A 29 7.60 8.92 -6.74
N ARG A 30 8.14 8.72 -5.54
CA ARG A 30 8.29 7.39 -4.94
C ARG A 30 6.98 6.93 -4.30
N THR A 31 6.87 5.63 -4.11
CA THR A 31 5.69 5.01 -3.50
C THR A 31 5.77 5.11 -1.98
N PRO A 32 4.62 5.11 -1.27
CA PRO A 32 4.60 5.23 0.19
C PRO A 32 5.50 4.21 0.91
N ILE A 33 5.57 2.97 0.42
CA ILE A 33 6.40 1.91 1.01
C ILE A 33 7.90 2.21 0.90
N SER A 34 8.34 3.03 -0.06
CA SER A 34 9.77 3.39 -0.19
C SER A 34 10.32 4.16 1.02
N ARG A 35 9.45 4.67 1.91
CA ARG A 35 9.86 5.28 3.19
C ARG A 35 10.10 4.29 4.30
N LEU A 36 9.48 3.11 4.22
CA LEU A 36 9.70 2.04 5.17
C LEU A 36 11.03 1.42 4.76
N GLY A 37 12.09 1.70 5.53
CA GLY A 37 13.40 1.11 5.28
C GLY A 37 13.27 -0.41 5.28
N LEU A 38 13.20 -1.01 4.08
CA LEU A 38 13.02 -2.46 3.88
C LEU A 38 14.17 -3.29 4.48
N THR A 39 15.18 -2.62 5.01
CA THR A 39 16.39 -3.15 5.66
C THR A 39 16.29 -3.27 7.18
N GLY A 40 15.21 -2.82 7.82
CA GLY A 40 14.93 -3.06 9.25
C GLY A 40 13.66 -3.87 9.43
N ASN A 41 13.56 -4.64 10.54
CA ASN A 41 12.45 -5.53 10.93
C ASN A 41 11.10 -5.17 10.28
N ASN A 42 10.89 -5.64 9.07
CA ASN A 42 9.75 -5.28 8.27
C ASN A 42 8.67 -6.34 8.51
N LEU A 43 7.80 -6.08 9.49
CA LEU A 43 6.64 -6.92 9.79
C LEU A 43 5.61 -6.96 8.62
N LEU A 44 5.80 -6.17 7.56
CA LEU A 44 5.03 -6.23 6.32
C LEU A 44 5.70 -7.16 5.27
N GLN A 45 6.86 -7.73 5.57
CA GLN A 45 7.56 -8.69 4.72
C GLN A 45 7.08 -10.13 5.02
N THR A 46 5.77 -10.33 5.03
CA THR A 46 5.19 -11.67 4.90
C THR A 46 4.20 -11.64 3.77
N HIS A 47 4.68 -11.97 2.58
CA HIS A 47 3.84 -12.26 1.42
C HIS A 47 4.35 -13.57 0.79
N ASN A 48 3.50 -14.60 0.84
CA ASN A 48 3.40 -15.65 -0.18
C ASN A 48 2.25 -15.26 -1.12
#